data_AF-A0A0H2R3E1-F1
#
_entry.id   AF-A0A0H2R3E1-F1
#
_cell.length_a   1.000
_cell.length_b   1.000
_cell.length_c   1.000
_cell.angle_alpha   90.00
_cell.angle_beta   90.00
_cell.angle_gamma   90.00
#
_symmetry.space_group_name_H-M   'P 1'
#
loop_
_entity.id
_entity.type
_entity.pdbx_description
1 polymer ?
#
loop_
_entity_poly.entity_id
_entity_poly.type
_entity_poly.pdbx_seq_one_letter_code
_entity_poly.pdbx_strand_id
1 'polypeptide(L)'
;MSLRKSGLQREVLALYRRALRVASKKPAISQDKFRTFFRYNFHVNAQSISPRNINAIEHLLRKGRRQLEQLEDPAVTDCWVGNEMKEWEVQHPGRRR
;
A
#
# COMPACT_ATOMS: atom_id res chain seq x y z
N MET A 1 9.25 6.22 -23.70
CA MET A 1 10.49 6.34 -22.91
C MET A 1 10.16 6.07 -21.45
N SER A 2 10.61 4.95 -20.87
CA SER A 2 10.46 4.72 -19.43
C SER A 2 11.48 5.59 -18.69
N LEU A 3 11.02 6.64 -18.04
CA LEU A 3 11.87 7.48 -17.18
C LEU A 3 12.48 6.59 -16.09
N ARG A 4 13.82 6.62 -15.97
CA ARG A 4 14.55 5.86 -14.95
C ARG A 4 14.07 6.32 -13.58
N LYS A 5 13.49 5.40 -12.80
CA LYS A 5 12.99 5.69 -11.46
C LYS A 5 14.15 5.98 -10.51
N SER A 6 14.01 7.00 -9.66
CA SER A 6 14.99 7.28 -8.60
C SER A 6 15.07 6.13 -7.60
N GLY A 7 16.15 6.07 -6.80
CA GLY A 7 16.30 5.06 -5.74
C GLY A 7 15.08 5.05 -4.81
N LEU A 8 14.68 6.23 -4.34
CA LEU A 8 13.51 6.40 -3.47
C LEU A 8 12.20 5.92 -4.12
N GLN A 9 11.96 6.26 -5.39
CA GLN A 9 10.78 5.78 -6.12
C GLN A 9 10.77 4.25 -6.23
N ARG A 10 11.94 3.62 -6.43
CA ARG A 10 12.05 2.15 -6.46
C ARG A 10 11.73 1.56 -5.10
N GLU A 11 12.16 2.19 -4.01
CA GLU A 11 11.85 1.75 -2.65
C GLU A 11 10.35 1.82 -2.33
N VAL A 12 9.67 2.92 -2.70
CA VAL A 12 8.20 3.05 -2.57
C VAL A 12 7.49 1.94 -3.31
N LEU A 13 7.88 1.66 -4.55
CA LEU A 13 7.28 0.60 -5.35
C LEU A 13 7.63 -0.80 -4.86
N ALA A 14 8.81 -0.99 -4.27
CA ALA A 14 9.18 -2.25 -3.64
C ALA A 14 8.31 -2.52 -2.41
N LEU A 15 8.09 -1.50 -1.57
CA LEU A 15 7.23 -1.59 -0.40
C LEU A 15 5.78 -1.88 -0.80
N TYR A 16 5.24 -1.16 -1.79
CA TYR A 16 3.88 -1.41 -2.30
C TYR A 16 3.71 -2.84 -2.82
N ARG A 17 4.65 -3.34 -3.63
CA ARG A 17 4.61 -4.73 -4.13
C ARG A 17 4.71 -5.76 -3.00
N ARG A 18 5.53 -5.49 -1.96
CA ARG A 18 5.59 -6.36 -0.77
C ARG A 18 4.24 -6.37 -0.05
N ALA A 19 3.61 -5.22 0.12
CA ALA A 19 2.29 -5.10 0.75
C ALA A 19 1.22 -5.94 0.02
N LEU A 20 1.17 -5.88 -1.32
CA LEU A 20 0.24 -6.70 -2.10
C LEU A 20 0.54 -8.21 -2.00
N ARG A 21 1.81 -8.60 -1.87
CA ARG A 21 2.18 -10.00 -1.61
C ARG A 21 1.72 -10.45 -0.22
N VAL A 22 1.88 -9.60 0.81
CA VAL A 22 1.36 -9.87 2.15
C VAL A 22 -0.15 -10.07 2.10
N ALA A 23 -0.89 -9.18 1.44
CA ALA A 23 -2.34 -9.33 1.27
C ALA A 23 -2.73 -10.67 0.63
N SER A 24 -1.94 -11.15 -0.34
CA SER A 24 -2.19 -12.44 -1.03
C SER A 24 -1.90 -13.67 -0.15
N LYS A 25 -1.16 -13.52 0.95
CA LYS A 25 -0.88 -14.58 1.93
C LYS A 25 -1.92 -14.65 3.04
N LYS A 26 -2.81 -13.66 3.15
CA LYS A 26 -3.86 -13.61 4.19
C LYS A 26 -5.01 -14.56 3.86
N PRO A 27 -5.87 -14.91 4.84
CA PRO A 27 -7.06 -15.74 4.58
C PRO A 27 -7.93 -15.17 3.47
N ALA A 28 -8.51 -16.03 2.62
CA ALA A 28 -9.25 -15.62 1.42
C ALA A 28 -10.32 -14.55 1.70
N ILE A 29 -11.01 -14.66 2.84
CA ILE A 29 -12.09 -13.74 3.24
C ILE A 29 -11.62 -12.32 3.54
N SER A 30 -10.35 -12.12 3.92
CA SER A 30 -9.79 -10.83 4.28
C SER A 30 -8.80 -10.29 3.25
N GLN A 31 -8.37 -11.10 2.27
CA GLN A 31 -7.40 -10.66 1.24
C GLN A 31 -7.81 -9.36 0.55
N ASP A 32 -9.09 -9.26 0.16
CA ASP A 32 -9.61 -8.06 -0.52
C ASP A 32 -9.57 -6.84 0.39
N LYS A 33 -9.87 -7.00 1.69
CA LYS A 33 -9.74 -5.91 2.67
C LYS A 33 -8.29 -5.41 2.75
N PHE A 34 -7.32 -6.32 2.84
CA PHE A 34 -5.90 -5.95 2.86
C PHE A 34 -5.48 -5.26 1.56
N ARG A 35 -5.93 -5.75 0.41
CA ARG A 35 -5.67 -5.10 -0.89
C ARG A 35 -6.22 -3.69 -0.92
N THR A 36 -7.49 -3.49 -0.55
CA THR A 36 -8.13 -2.18 -0.48
C THR A 36 -7.38 -1.26 0.47
N PHE A 37 -7.06 -1.73 1.69
CA PHE A 37 -6.33 -0.96 2.69
C PHE A 37 -4.98 -0.46 2.14
N PHE A 38 -4.16 -1.35 1.58
CA PHE A 38 -2.86 -0.94 1.05
C PHE A 38 -3.01 0.01 -0.14
N ARG A 39 -3.89 -0.30 -1.09
CA ARG A 39 -4.06 0.52 -2.28
C ARG A 39 -4.51 1.93 -1.94
N TYR A 40 -5.58 2.04 -1.16
CA TYR A 40 -6.08 3.34 -0.69
C TYR A 40 -4.97 4.17 -0.04
N ASN A 41 -4.26 3.60 0.96
CA ASN A 41 -3.23 4.33 1.68
C ASN A 41 -2.06 4.78 0.78
N PHE A 42 -1.59 3.93 -0.14
CA PHE A 42 -0.50 4.32 -1.04
C PHE A 42 -0.94 5.42 -2.02
N HIS A 43 -2.16 5.35 -2.54
CA HIS A 43 -2.68 6.35 -3.46
C HIS A 43 -2.97 7.69 -2.78
N VAL A 44 -3.60 7.69 -1.60
CA VAL A 44 -3.87 8.91 -0.83
C VAL A 44 -2.56 9.60 -0.40
N ASN A 45 -1.56 8.84 0.05
CA ASN A 45 -0.24 9.41 0.37
C ASN A 45 0.47 9.98 -0.87
N ALA A 46 0.36 9.30 -2.02
CA ALA A 46 0.96 9.78 -3.27
C ALA A 46 0.29 11.07 -3.80
N GLN A 47 -0.99 11.27 -3.52
CA GLN A 47 -1.72 12.48 -3.89
C GLN A 47 -1.52 13.64 -2.90
N SER A 48 -1.37 13.34 -1.60
CA SER A 48 -1.27 14.36 -0.55
C SER A 48 0.14 14.93 -0.36
N ILE A 49 1.18 14.29 -0.88
CA ILE A 49 2.57 14.70 -0.67
C ILE A 49 3.23 15.10 -1.99
N SER A 50 3.86 16.28 -1.98
CA SER A 50 4.68 16.71 -3.11
C SER A 50 5.83 15.72 -3.36
N PRO A 51 6.06 15.29 -4.62
CA PRO A 51 7.20 14.43 -4.96
C PRO A 51 8.58 15.03 -4.62
N ARG A 52 8.64 16.35 -4.37
CA ARG A 52 9.86 17.06 -3.95
C ARG A 52 10.11 17.00 -2.44
N ASN A 53 9.12 16.63 -1.64
CA ASN A 53 9.28 16.52 -0.19
C ASN A 53 9.88 15.15 0.20
N ILE A 54 11.19 15.02 -0.05
CA ILE A 54 11.94 13.78 0.15
C ILE A 54 11.84 13.29 1.60
N ASN A 55 12.00 14.20 2.58
CA ASN A 55 11.95 13.87 4.00
C ASN A 55 10.60 13.26 4.42
N ALA A 56 9.49 13.79 3.91
CA ALA A 56 8.15 13.24 4.18
C ALA A 56 7.99 11.84 3.57
N ILE A 57 8.47 11.63 2.34
CA ILE A 57 8.41 10.31 1.67
C ILE A 57 9.24 9.28 2.44
N GLU A 58 10.45 9.64 2.88
CA GLU A 58 11.30 8.76 3.70
C GLU A 58 10.68 8.44 5.06
N HIS A 59 10.06 9.43 5.70
CA HIS A 59 9.32 9.20 6.95
C HIS A 59 8.18 8.18 6.73
N LEU A 60 7.37 8.36 5.68
CA LEU A 60 6.29 7.44 5.35
C LEU A 60 6.81 6.06 4.97
N LEU A 61 7.93 5.96 4.25
CA LEU A 61 8.57 4.67 3.95
C LEU A 61 8.96 3.92 5.23
N ARG A 62 9.59 4.60 6.19
CA ARG A 62 9.95 3.99 7.48
C ARG A 62 8.72 3.58 8.27
N LYS A 63 7.69 4.44 8.32
CA LYS A 63 6.41 4.12 8.98
C LYS A 63 5.73 2.91 8.34
N GLY A 64 5.61 2.92 7.02
CA GLY A 64 4.97 1.86 6.24
C GLY A 64 5.70 0.52 6.32
N ARG A 65 7.04 0.52 6.39
CA ARG A 65 7.83 -0.71 6.62
C ARG A 65 7.47 -1.36 7.95
N ARG A 66 7.47 -0.58 9.04
CA ARG A 66 7.11 -1.08 10.38
C ARG A 66 5.66 -1.59 10.43
N GLN A 67 4.73 -0.86 9.84
CA GLN A 67 3.33 -1.29 9.75
C GLN A 67 3.20 -2.59 8.95
N LEU A 68 3.92 -2.71 7.84
CA LEU A 68 3.86 -3.92 7.01
C LEU A 68 4.49 -5.13 7.71
N GLU A 69 5.54 -4.94 8.50
CA GLU A 69 6.14 -6.01 9.32
C GLU A 69 5.13 -6.58 10.32
N GLN A 70 4.36 -5.71 11.00
CA GLN A 70 3.28 -6.14 11.89
C GLN A 70 2.16 -6.85 11.13
N LEU A 71 1.74 -6.31 9.99
CA LEU A 71 0.69 -6.91 9.17
C LEU A 71 1.15 -8.17 8.45
N GLU A 72 2.45 -8.46 8.33
CA GLU A 72 2.96 -9.69 7.73
C GLU A 72 2.85 -10.89 8.67
N ASP A 73 2.75 -10.66 9.99
CA ASP A 73 2.56 -11.71 10.99
C ASP A 73 1.35 -12.61 10.63
N PRO A 74 1.52 -13.94 10.52
CA PRO A 74 0.43 -14.88 10.25
C PRO A 74 -0.74 -14.79 11.25
N ALA A 75 -0.49 -14.39 12.49
CA ALA A 75 -1.52 -14.22 13.51
C ALA A 75 -2.48 -13.05 13.19
N VAL A 76 -2.02 -12.08 12.40
CA VAL A 76 -2.87 -10.97 11.93
C VAL A 76 -3.66 -11.43 10.71
N THR A 77 -4.89 -11.86 10.94
CA THR A 77 -5.74 -12.50 9.91
C THR A 77 -6.74 -11.56 9.25
N ASP A 78 -7.03 -10.40 9.84
CA ASP A 78 -7.99 -9.41 9.32
C ASP A 78 -7.46 -7.98 9.46
N CYS A 79 -8.03 -7.06 8.70
CA CYS A 79 -7.79 -5.62 8.84
C CYS A 79 -9.09 -4.83 8.71
N TRP A 80 -9.13 -3.66 9.35
CA TRP A 80 -10.27 -2.77 9.23
C TRP A 80 -10.20 -1.97 7.92
N VAL A 81 -11.35 -1.86 7.24
CA VAL A 81 -11.53 -1.06 6.02
C VAL A 81 -12.83 -0.27 6.17
N GLY A 82 -12.70 1.05 6.28
CA GLY A 82 -13.83 1.98 6.39
C GLY A 82 -14.61 2.10 5.07
N ASN A 83 -15.80 2.70 5.14
CA ASN A 83 -16.66 2.89 3.97
C ASN A 83 -15.98 3.71 2.86
N GLU A 84 -15.27 4.78 3.23
CA GLU A 84 -14.49 5.60 2.29
C GLU A 84 -13.49 4.77 1.47
N MET A 85 -12.78 3.84 2.11
CA MET A 85 -11.81 2.98 1.42
C MET A 85 -12.50 2.01 0.45
N LYS A 86 -13.68 1.49 0.83
CA LYS A 86 -14.49 0.62 -0.05
C LYS A 86 -15.00 1.39 -1.26
N GLU A 87 -15.53 2.59 -1.04
CA GLU A 87 -16.00 3.49 -2.09
C GLU A 87 -14.85 3.86 -3.03
N TRP A 88 -13.68 4.18 -2.48
CA TRP A 88 -12.48 4.49 -3.27
C TRP A 88 -12.06 3.31 -4.16
N GLU A 89 -12.11 2.07 -3.66
CA GLU A 89 -11.77 0.86 -4.42
C GLU A 89 -12.77 0.61 -5.56
N VAL A 90 -14.06 0.90 -5.35
CA VAL A 90 -15.08 0.81 -6.42
C VAL A 90 -14.79 1.81 -7.54
N GLN A 91 -14.35 3.03 -7.21
CA GLN A 91 -14.00 4.06 -8.19
C GLN A 91 -12.65 3.79 -8.88
N HIS A 92 -11.74 3.09 -8.20
CA HIS A 92 -10.40 2.77 -8.70
C HIS A 92 -10.19 1.26 -8.71
N PRO A 93 -10.94 0.50 -9.52
CA PRO A 93 -10.77 -0.94 -9.57
C PRO A 93 -9.33 -1.26 -9.98
N GLY A 94 -8.71 -2.15 -9.23
CA GLY A 94 -7.37 -2.61 -9.58
C GLY A 94 -7.41 -3.24 -10.96
N ARG A 95 -6.31 -3.15 -11.71
CA ARG A 95 -6.12 -4.03 -12.85
C ARG A 95 -6.04 -5.46 -12.31
N ARG A 96 -7.19 -6.13 -12.23
CA ARG A 96 -7.29 -7.58 -12.03
C ARG A 96 -6.69 -8.18 -13.30
N ARG A 97 -5.44 -8.60 -13.19
CA ARG A 97 -4.84 -9.48 -14.20
C ARG A 97 -5.32 -10.89 -13.94
#